data_AF-A0A954U4W2-F1
#
_entry.id   AF-A0A954U4W2-F1
#
_cell.length_a   1.000
_cell.length_b   1.000
_cell.length_c   1.000
_cell.angle_alpha   90.00
_cell.angle_beta   90.00
_cell.angle_gamma   90.00
#
_symmetry.space_group_name_H-M   'P 1'
#
loop_
_entity.id
_entity.type
_entity.pdbx_description
1 polymer ?
#
loop_
_entity_poly.entity_id
_entity_poly.type
_entity_poly.pdbx_seq_one_letter_code
_entity_poly.pdbx_strand_id
1 'polypeptide(L)'
;VDSDNWPHQIYVREARRMIGEYVMTENELLKRRPTPHSIGMGSYTMDSHNVQRYVMPDGYVQNEGDIGVNTRGPYEIALGSILPKKEQCENLLVPVCVSSSHIAFGSIRMEPVFMILGQSAATTAALALQGKVAVQEVEYSALRERLLKDGQVLQYNQTHLGPQSVDPKTLKGTLIDDSQATLSGHWTPSTSGSSVGREYLHDGKASDGTATASFSAQLETGRYEVRLAYSQHPNRATNVPVAIQSKAGQKTVTVNQRRTPTINKLFVSLGEFDFVADTPAVVKLSNRDTDGYVIADAVQFLRVDAPQTGDR
;
A
#
# COMPACT_ATOMS: atom_id res chain seq x y z
N VAL A 1 -0.12 39.69 31.09
CA VAL A 1 0.41 38.48 30.43
C VAL A 1 1.68 38.94 29.74
N ASP A 2 2.84 38.45 30.16
CA ASP A 2 4.14 39.09 29.86
C ASP A 2 4.56 39.02 28.38
N SER A 3 3.77 38.35 27.54
CA SER A 3 4.02 38.16 26.11
C SER A 3 2.85 38.52 25.19
N ASP A 4 1.81 39.22 25.67
CA ASP A 4 0.61 39.51 24.86
C ASP A 4 0.00 38.26 24.17
N ASN A 5 -0.03 37.15 24.92
CA ASN A 5 -0.49 35.83 24.47
C ASN A 5 0.40 35.13 23.41
N TRP A 6 1.59 35.67 23.11
CA TRP A 6 2.56 34.96 22.27
C TRP A 6 3.32 33.89 23.05
N PRO A 7 3.58 32.71 22.46
CA PRO A 7 4.43 31.70 23.06
C PRO A 7 5.89 32.18 23.07
N HIS A 8 6.60 31.93 24.19
CA HIS A 8 8.02 32.28 24.33
C HIS A 8 8.95 31.51 23.36
N GLN A 9 8.47 30.41 22.77
CA GLN A 9 9.18 29.64 21.77
C GLN A 9 8.23 29.29 20.63
N ILE A 10 8.72 29.46 19.40
CA ILE A 10 8.02 29.04 18.19
C ILE A 10 8.37 27.58 17.95
N TYR A 11 7.34 26.73 17.84
CA TYR A 11 7.53 25.33 17.50
C TYR A 11 7.61 25.18 15.97
N VAL A 12 8.84 25.18 15.44
CA VAL A 12 9.12 25.06 14.01
C VAL A 12 9.33 23.59 13.64
N ARG A 13 8.40 23.02 12.87
CA ARG A 13 8.50 21.62 12.39
C ARG A 13 9.05 21.49 10.97
N GLU A 14 8.95 22.53 10.18
CA GLU A 14 9.42 22.55 8.79
C GLU A 14 10.12 23.86 8.49
N ALA A 15 11.15 23.77 7.65
CA ALA A 15 11.89 24.91 7.14
C ALA A 15 12.06 24.76 5.62
N ARG A 16 12.87 25.65 5.02
CA ARG A 16 13.23 25.52 3.60
C ARG A 16 13.96 24.21 3.37
N ARG A 17 13.45 23.41 2.44
CA ARG A 17 14.06 22.17 1.96
C ARG A 17 14.73 22.41 0.61
N MET A 18 15.78 21.64 0.34
CA MET A 18 16.44 21.66 -0.96
C MET A 18 15.55 21.03 -2.04
N ILE A 19 15.77 21.43 -3.29
CA ILE A 19 15.31 20.66 -4.47
C ILE A 19 16.52 19.88 -4.99
N GLY A 20 16.59 18.61 -4.63
CA GLY A 20 17.69 17.70 -4.96
C GLY A 20 17.55 17.05 -6.34
N GLU A 21 18.30 15.97 -6.55
CA GLU A 21 18.19 15.13 -7.76
C GLU A 21 16.86 14.40 -7.83
N TYR A 22 16.25 14.12 -6.68
CA TYR A 22 14.93 13.49 -6.59
C TYR A 22 14.08 14.13 -5.50
N VAL A 23 12.84 14.52 -5.82
CA VAL A 23 11.88 15.05 -4.85
C VAL A 23 10.93 13.93 -4.44
N MET A 24 11.02 13.46 -3.20
CA MET A 24 10.07 12.46 -2.67
C MET A 24 8.67 13.05 -2.56
N THR A 25 7.65 12.34 -3.02
CA THR A 25 6.25 12.74 -2.92
C THR A 25 5.41 11.65 -2.24
N GLU A 26 4.15 11.95 -1.98
CA GLU A 26 3.18 10.98 -1.50
C GLU A 26 3.04 9.78 -2.45
N ASN A 27 3.44 9.90 -3.72
CA ASN A 27 3.34 8.78 -4.67
C ASN A 27 4.31 7.65 -4.33
N GLU A 28 5.52 7.96 -3.85
CA GLU A 28 6.49 6.96 -3.41
C GLU A 28 6.05 6.35 -2.08
N LEU A 29 5.58 7.20 -1.15
CA LEU A 29 5.08 6.76 0.16
C LEU A 29 3.84 5.88 0.03
N LEU A 30 2.92 6.20 -0.88
CA LEU A 30 1.71 5.43 -1.17
C LEU A 30 1.94 4.26 -2.14
N LYS A 31 3.20 3.99 -2.54
CA LYS A 31 3.58 2.91 -3.46
C LYS A 31 2.92 3.00 -4.84
N ARG A 32 2.57 4.21 -5.28
CA ARG A 32 2.07 4.48 -6.64
C ARG A 32 3.21 4.50 -7.66
N ARG A 33 4.43 4.77 -7.21
CA ARG A 33 5.65 4.77 -8.02
C ARG A 33 6.79 4.10 -7.26
N PRO A 34 7.69 3.40 -7.97
CA PRO A 34 8.88 2.83 -7.34
C PRO A 34 9.82 3.94 -6.87
N THR A 35 10.52 3.70 -5.77
CA THR A 35 11.54 4.62 -5.26
C THR A 35 12.90 4.24 -5.88
N PRO A 36 13.58 5.15 -6.58
CA PRO A 36 14.90 4.85 -7.13
C PRO A 36 15.95 4.86 -6.02
N HIS A 37 16.94 3.98 -6.13
CA HIS A 37 18.18 4.02 -5.34
C HIS A 37 17.95 4.22 -3.83
N SER A 38 17.16 3.35 -3.21
CA SER A 38 16.83 3.43 -1.79
C SER A 38 18.07 3.40 -0.87
N ILE A 39 18.09 4.33 0.09
CA ILE A 39 19.13 4.45 1.12
C ILE A 39 18.57 4.29 2.53
N GLY A 40 17.31 3.87 2.66
CA GLY A 40 16.67 3.75 3.95
C GLY A 40 15.16 3.62 3.83
N MET A 41 14.52 3.42 4.97
CA MET A 41 13.08 3.20 5.06
C MET A 41 12.42 4.21 5.99
N GLY A 42 11.21 4.63 5.63
CA GLY A 42 10.27 5.24 6.55
C GLY A 42 9.03 4.36 6.72
N SER A 43 8.24 4.59 7.77
CA SER A 43 7.02 3.80 8.03
C SER A 43 5.91 4.58 8.73
N TYR A 44 6.13 5.85 9.03
CA TYR A 44 5.15 6.66 9.74
C TYR A 44 4.00 7.05 8.80
N THR A 45 2.83 7.36 9.34
CA THR A 45 1.73 7.90 8.55
C THR A 45 2.11 9.28 8.02
N MET A 46 1.63 9.67 6.84
CA MET A 46 1.71 11.06 6.41
C MET A 46 0.75 11.86 7.29
N ASP A 47 1.30 12.71 8.17
CA ASP A 47 0.51 13.50 9.11
C ASP A 47 0.73 15.01 8.96
N SER A 48 -0.34 15.76 9.24
CA SER A 48 -0.31 17.20 9.47
C SER A 48 -1.32 17.51 10.57
N HIS A 49 -0.93 18.33 11.54
CA HIS A 49 -1.82 18.67 12.63
C HIS A 49 -2.89 19.66 12.21
N ASN A 50 -4.06 19.51 12.82
CA ASN A 50 -5.14 20.47 12.72
C ASN A 50 -4.66 21.92 12.99
N VAL A 51 -5.08 22.85 12.13
CA VAL A 51 -4.77 24.28 12.28
C VAL A 51 -5.83 24.99 13.11
N GLN A 52 -7.05 24.45 13.14
CA GLN A 52 -8.17 25.00 13.88
C GLN A 52 -9.11 23.89 14.36
N ARG A 53 -9.81 24.17 15.46
CA ARG A 53 -10.99 23.41 15.89
C ARG A 53 -12.20 24.33 15.82
N TYR A 54 -13.31 23.83 15.29
CA TYR A 54 -14.55 24.59 15.23
C TYR A 54 -15.73 23.71 15.63
N VAL A 55 -16.74 24.34 16.23
CA VAL A 55 -17.97 23.68 16.66
C VAL A 55 -18.95 23.72 15.50
N MET A 56 -19.42 22.55 15.09
CA MET A 56 -20.45 22.37 14.06
C MET A 56 -21.84 22.76 14.61
N PRO A 57 -22.82 23.09 13.75
CA PRO A 57 -24.17 23.45 14.18
C PRO A 57 -24.90 22.39 15.03
N ASP A 58 -24.46 21.12 14.94
CA ASP A 58 -24.97 19.99 15.73
C ASP A 58 -24.30 19.83 17.10
N GLY A 59 -23.38 20.73 17.46
CA GLY A 59 -22.69 20.78 18.75
C GLY A 59 -21.39 19.99 18.82
N TYR A 60 -20.97 19.28 17.76
CA TYR A 60 -19.72 18.52 17.74
C TYR A 60 -18.52 19.35 17.31
N VAL A 61 -17.33 19.03 17.82
CA VAL A 61 -16.07 19.67 17.42
C VAL A 61 -15.48 18.96 16.20
N GLN A 62 -15.07 19.72 15.19
CA GLN A 62 -14.33 19.23 14.03
C GLN A 62 -12.93 19.84 13.98
N ASN A 63 -11.97 19.05 13.47
CA ASN A 63 -10.59 19.49 13.24
C ASN A 63 -10.43 19.91 11.78
N GLU A 64 -10.01 21.15 11.53
CA GLU A 64 -9.67 21.62 10.19
C GLU A 64 -8.17 21.42 9.92
N GLY A 65 -7.83 20.93 8.72
CA GLY A 65 -6.44 20.79 8.26
C GLY A 65 -5.69 19.58 8.83
N ASP A 66 -6.37 18.69 9.54
CA ASP A 66 -5.79 17.43 10.02
C ASP A 66 -5.62 16.43 8.87
N ILE A 67 -4.41 15.91 8.69
CA ILE A 67 -4.10 14.89 7.70
C ILE A 67 -3.56 13.68 8.45
N GLY A 68 -4.09 12.50 8.15
CA GLY A 68 -3.62 11.22 8.68
C GLY A 68 -3.79 10.13 7.63
N VAL A 69 -2.80 9.99 6.75
CA VAL A 69 -2.87 9.05 5.61
C VAL A 69 -1.87 7.92 5.80
N ASN A 70 -2.37 6.68 5.76
CA ASN A 70 -1.56 5.48 5.84
C ASN A 70 -0.70 5.31 4.57
N THR A 71 0.59 4.99 4.75
CA THR A 71 1.59 4.77 3.68
C THR A 71 1.54 3.36 3.07
N ARG A 72 0.52 2.55 3.42
CA ARG A 72 0.38 1.15 3.01
C ARG A 72 1.58 0.30 3.45
N GLY A 73 2.11 0.59 4.65
CA GLY A 73 3.31 -0.02 5.22
C GLY A 73 4.61 0.75 4.94
N PRO A 74 5.78 0.20 5.34
CA PRO A 74 7.07 0.85 5.12
C PRO A 74 7.30 1.22 3.66
N TYR A 75 8.04 2.31 3.44
CA TYR A 75 8.36 2.87 2.13
C TYR A 75 9.85 3.23 2.07
N GLU A 76 10.40 3.16 0.88
CA GLU A 76 11.81 3.44 0.59
C GLU A 76 12.08 4.94 0.50
N ILE A 77 13.32 5.37 0.72
CA ILE A 77 13.74 6.78 0.59
C ILE A 77 14.91 6.86 -0.39
N ALA A 78 14.74 7.65 -1.46
CA ALA A 78 15.71 7.76 -2.53
C ALA A 78 16.98 8.50 -2.13
N LEU A 79 18.15 8.01 -2.57
CA LEU A 79 19.45 8.71 -2.43
C LEU A 79 19.38 10.14 -2.95
N GLY A 80 18.74 10.35 -4.11
CA GLY A 80 18.61 11.67 -4.73
C GLY A 80 17.85 12.71 -3.89
N SER A 81 17.13 12.28 -2.84
CA SER A 81 16.45 13.20 -1.91
C SER A 81 17.40 13.88 -0.93
N ILE A 82 18.58 13.32 -0.70
CA ILE A 82 19.61 13.91 0.18
C ILE A 82 20.76 14.56 -0.61
N LEU A 83 20.74 14.47 -1.95
CA LEU A 83 21.77 14.98 -2.86
C LEU A 83 21.30 16.27 -3.56
N PRO A 84 22.07 17.37 -3.51
CA PRO A 84 21.77 18.54 -4.32
C PRO A 84 22.08 18.22 -5.79
N LYS A 85 21.55 19.04 -6.71
CA LYS A 85 21.97 18.93 -8.10
C LYS A 85 23.47 19.21 -8.18
N LYS A 86 24.21 18.42 -8.98
CA LYS A 86 25.67 18.50 -9.04
C LYS A 86 26.17 19.92 -9.35
N GLU A 87 25.49 20.63 -10.26
CA GLU A 87 25.87 21.99 -10.67
C GLU A 87 25.70 23.02 -9.54
N GLN A 88 24.98 22.68 -8.46
CA GLN A 88 24.76 23.56 -7.32
C GLN A 88 25.81 23.34 -6.21
N CYS A 89 26.18 22.09 -5.95
CA CYS A 89 27.15 21.74 -4.92
C CYS A 89 27.58 20.28 -5.04
N GLU A 90 28.88 20.00 -5.06
CA GLU A 90 29.42 18.64 -5.31
C GLU A 90 29.81 17.88 -4.02
N ASN A 91 29.73 18.54 -2.85
CA ASN A 91 30.25 18.03 -1.58
C ASN A 91 29.30 18.21 -0.39
N LEU A 92 27.99 18.32 -0.64
CA LEU A 92 26.95 18.50 0.37
C LEU A 92 25.97 17.32 0.37
N LEU A 93 25.65 16.82 1.56
CA LEU A 93 24.60 15.83 1.81
C LEU A 93 23.64 16.38 2.87
N VAL A 94 22.33 16.21 2.67
CA VAL A 94 21.30 16.81 3.52
C VAL A 94 20.32 15.74 4.00
N PRO A 95 20.59 15.09 5.15
CA PRO A 95 19.76 13.97 5.64
C PRO A 95 18.49 14.40 6.40
N VAL A 96 18.33 15.68 6.72
CA VAL A 96 17.20 16.20 7.52
C VAL A 96 16.26 17.05 6.67
N CYS A 97 16.75 18.15 6.09
CA CYS A 97 15.98 19.00 5.18
C CYS A 97 15.92 18.43 3.75
N VAL A 98 15.60 17.14 3.66
CA VAL A 98 15.61 16.36 2.42
C VAL A 98 14.70 16.96 1.37
N SER A 99 14.94 16.61 0.11
CA SER A 99 14.08 17.02 -0.98
C SER A 99 12.78 16.20 -1.01
N SER A 100 11.69 16.83 -0.59
CA SER A 100 10.36 16.21 -0.58
C SER A 100 9.23 17.22 -0.71
N SER A 101 8.05 16.75 -1.13
CA SER A 101 6.79 17.48 -0.96
C SER A 101 6.49 17.67 0.53
N HIS A 102 5.60 18.63 0.83
CA HIS A 102 5.15 18.88 2.21
C HIS A 102 4.47 17.64 2.81
N ILE A 103 3.60 16.98 2.04
CA ILE A 103 2.88 15.78 2.47
C ILE A 103 3.83 14.61 2.74
N ALA A 104 4.82 14.38 1.88
CA ALA A 104 5.78 13.31 2.09
C ALA A 104 6.68 13.56 3.31
N PHE A 105 7.05 14.82 3.54
CA PHE A 105 7.86 15.18 4.69
C PHE A 105 7.17 14.90 6.03
N GLY A 106 5.84 15.06 6.09
CA GLY A 106 5.04 14.72 7.26
C GLY A 106 5.36 13.33 7.82
N SER A 107 5.66 12.37 6.94
CA SER A 107 6.10 11.02 7.32
C SER A 107 7.62 10.86 7.44
N ILE A 108 8.41 11.43 6.52
CA ILE A 108 9.89 11.27 6.49
C ILE A 108 10.56 11.89 7.72
N ARG A 109 9.97 12.94 8.31
CA ARG A 109 10.59 13.78 9.36
C ARG A 109 10.76 13.13 10.73
N MET A 110 10.59 11.82 10.84
CA MET A 110 10.72 11.11 12.11
C MET A 110 12.18 10.92 12.49
N GLU A 111 12.51 11.09 13.77
CA GLU A 111 13.88 11.00 14.27
C GLU A 111 14.59 9.69 13.90
N PRO A 112 13.95 8.50 13.96
CA PRO A 112 14.56 7.25 13.50
C PRO A 112 14.94 7.29 12.01
N VAL A 113 14.14 7.97 11.18
CA VAL A 113 14.40 8.12 9.75
C VAL A 113 15.58 9.06 9.52
N PHE A 114 15.70 10.15 10.27
CA PHE A 114 16.89 11.01 10.20
C PHE A 114 18.17 10.30 10.61
N MET A 115 18.11 9.39 11.60
CA MET A 115 19.26 8.56 11.97
C MET A 115 19.70 7.63 10.83
N ILE A 116 18.73 6.96 10.19
CA ILE A 116 18.95 6.12 8.99
C ILE A 116 19.60 6.95 7.87
N LEU A 117 19.00 8.09 7.52
CA LEU A 117 19.52 8.97 6.47
C LEU A 117 20.89 9.56 6.83
N GLY A 118 21.16 9.80 8.12
CA GLY A 118 22.47 10.21 8.62
C GLY A 118 23.55 9.16 8.37
N GLN A 119 23.27 7.88 8.65
CA GLN A 119 24.18 6.77 8.32
C GLN A 119 24.43 6.68 6.82
N SER A 120 23.38 6.78 6.01
CA SER A 120 23.49 6.73 4.56
C SER A 120 24.29 7.90 4.00
N ALA A 121 24.03 9.12 4.47
CA ALA A 121 24.80 10.31 4.11
C ALA A 121 26.29 10.14 4.46
N ALA A 122 26.61 9.71 5.68
CA ALA A 122 28.00 9.50 6.10
C ALA A 122 28.71 8.43 5.25
N THR A 123 28.00 7.36 4.89
CA THR A 123 28.55 6.30 4.03
C THR A 123 28.80 6.81 2.61
N THR A 124 27.86 7.56 2.02
CA THR A 124 28.03 8.20 0.72
C THR A 124 29.24 9.14 0.73
N ALA A 125 29.38 9.97 1.76
CA ALA A 125 30.54 10.87 1.91
C ALA A 125 31.86 10.10 1.98
N ALA A 126 31.91 9.00 2.74
CA ALA A 126 33.10 8.17 2.86
C ALA A 126 33.51 7.54 1.52
N LEU A 127 32.55 7.02 0.75
CA LEU A 127 32.80 6.46 -0.58
C LEU A 127 33.23 7.55 -1.58
N ALA A 128 32.61 8.73 -1.54
CA ALA A 128 33.00 9.87 -2.38
C ALA A 128 34.45 10.28 -2.13
N LEU A 129 34.86 10.37 -0.86
CA LEU A 129 36.24 10.68 -0.47
C LEU A 129 37.25 9.62 -0.94
N GLN A 130 36.89 8.34 -0.84
CA GLN A 130 37.75 7.24 -1.31
C GLN A 130 37.89 7.25 -2.84
N GLY A 131 36.80 7.49 -3.56
CA GLY A 131 36.79 7.59 -5.02
C GLY A 131 37.37 8.90 -5.55
N LYS A 132 37.50 9.93 -4.70
CA LYS A 132 37.80 11.32 -5.09
C LYS A 132 36.82 11.85 -6.14
N VAL A 133 35.54 11.56 -5.93
CA VAL A 133 34.43 11.94 -6.80
C VAL A 133 33.45 12.85 -6.06
N ALA A 134 32.57 13.53 -6.79
CA ALA A 134 31.46 14.27 -6.17
C ALA A 134 30.49 13.30 -5.46
N VAL A 135 29.71 13.78 -4.49
CA VAL A 135 28.77 12.91 -3.75
C VAL A 135 27.68 12.31 -4.66
N GLN A 136 27.36 12.99 -5.77
CA GLN A 136 26.42 12.53 -6.80
C GLN A 136 27.00 11.42 -7.70
N GLU A 137 28.33 11.28 -7.75
CA GLU A 137 29.03 10.32 -8.60
C GLU A 137 29.39 9.02 -7.85
N VAL A 138 28.94 8.87 -6.61
CA VAL A 138 29.10 7.63 -5.87
C VAL A 138 28.26 6.54 -6.54
N GLU A 139 28.93 5.48 -6.98
CA GLU A 139 28.27 4.29 -7.54
C GLU A 139 27.28 3.68 -6.53
N TYR A 140 25.98 3.73 -6.88
CA TYR A 140 24.92 3.27 -5.98
C TYR A 140 25.07 1.79 -5.62
N SER A 141 25.60 0.96 -6.51
CA SER A 141 25.86 -0.46 -6.25
C SER A 141 26.81 -0.66 -5.06
N ALA A 142 27.91 0.09 -5.00
CA ALA A 142 28.88 0.07 -3.92
C ALA A 142 28.30 0.62 -2.61
N LEU A 143 27.52 1.71 -2.70
CA LEU A 143 26.80 2.24 -1.53
C LEU A 143 25.82 1.21 -0.99
N ARG A 144 24.96 0.64 -1.83
CA ARG A 144 23.96 -0.36 -1.47
C ARG A 144 24.60 -1.56 -0.78
N GLU A 145 25.68 -2.10 -1.34
CA GLU A 145 26.42 -3.21 -0.76
C GLU A 145 26.91 -2.86 0.65
N ARG A 146 27.52 -1.67 0.81
CA ARG A 146 28.05 -1.24 2.09
C ARG A 146 26.95 -1.05 3.15
N LEU A 147 25.84 -0.39 2.79
CA LEU A 147 24.71 -0.16 3.69
C LEU A 147 24.08 -1.48 4.15
N LEU A 148 23.91 -2.45 3.25
CA LEU A 148 23.40 -3.78 3.58
C LEU A 148 24.37 -4.54 4.51
N LYS A 149 25.68 -4.43 4.27
CA LYS A 149 26.70 -5.02 5.14
C LYS A 149 26.65 -4.44 6.56
N ASP A 150 26.31 -3.16 6.69
CA ASP A 150 26.11 -2.48 7.97
C ASP A 150 24.72 -2.73 8.58
N GLY A 151 23.92 -3.64 8.00
CA GLY A 151 22.62 -4.07 8.52
C GLY A 151 21.46 -3.14 8.19
N GLN A 152 21.67 -2.12 7.36
CA GLN A 152 20.61 -1.20 7.00
C GLN A 152 19.59 -1.87 6.06
N VAL A 153 18.31 -1.65 6.34
CA VAL A 153 17.21 -2.13 5.49
C VAL A 153 16.98 -1.10 4.37
N LEU A 154 17.15 -1.52 3.12
CA LEU A 154 16.97 -0.65 1.95
C LEU A 154 15.71 -0.97 1.15
N GLN A 155 15.15 -2.15 1.36
CA GLN A 155 13.91 -2.59 0.74
C GLN A 155 13.19 -3.45 1.76
N TYR A 156 11.88 -3.23 1.90
CA TYR A 156 11.05 -4.08 2.72
C TYR A 156 10.21 -4.98 1.83
N ASN A 157 10.76 -6.16 1.51
CA ASN A 157 9.98 -7.24 0.96
C ASN A 157 9.02 -7.71 2.05
N GLN A 158 7.76 -7.28 1.96
CA GLN A 158 6.70 -7.61 2.90
C GLN A 158 6.40 -9.11 2.88
N THR A 159 7.24 -9.91 3.54
CA THR A 159 7.01 -11.35 3.78
C THR A 159 6.30 -11.60 5.11
N HIS A 160 6.22 -10.58 5.98
CA HIS A 160 5.44 -10.69 7.22
C HIS A 160 3.97 -10.42 6.94
N LEU A 161 3.29 -11.50 6.58
CA LEU A 161 1.84 -11.60 6.59
C LEU A 161 1.34 -11.62 8.03
N GLY A 162 0.12 -11.13 8.26
CA GLY A 162 -0.52 -11.32 9.56
C GLY A 162 -0.61 -12.82 9.89
N PRO A 163 -0.71 -13.21 11.18
CA PRO A 163 -0.74 -14.63 11.57
C PRO A 163 -1.93 -15.41 10.96
N GLN A 164 -2.94 -14.72 10.44
CA GLN A 164 -4.12 -15.28 9.78
C GLN A 164 -4.13 -15.05 8.26
N SER A 165 -3.08 -14.43 7.72
CA SER A 165 -2.98 -14.07 6.31
C SER A 165 -2.22 -15.14 5.53
N VAL A 166 -2.63 -15.39 4.28
CA VAL A 166 -2.06 -16.43 3.43
C VAL A 166 -1.21 -15.80 2.33
N ASP A 167 -0.01 -16.34 2.09
CA ASP A 167 0.88 -15.85 1.04
C ASP A 167 0.28 -16.19 -0.33
N PRO A 168 -0.04 -15.18 -1.18
CA PRO A 168 -0.51 -15.38 -2.54
C PRO A 168 0.31 -16.40 -3.33
N LYS A 169 1.64 -16.42 -3.13
CA LYS A 169 2.57 -17.30 -3.86
C LYS A 169 2.44 -18.78 -3.49
N THR A 170 1.82 -19.08 -2.35
CA THR A 170 1.58 -20.47 -1.91
C THR A 170 0.28 -21.05 -2.47
N LEU A 171 -0.56 -20.21 -3.07
CA LEU A 171 -1.85 -20.62 -3.63
C LEU A 171 -1.70 -21.05 -5.09
N LYS A 172 -2.36 -22.15 -5.45
CA LYS A 172 -2.40 -22.66 -6.84
C LYS A 172 -3.34 -21.83 -7.71
N GLY A 173 -3.15 -21.90 -9.03
CA GLY A 173 -4.01 -21.23 -10.01
C GLY A 173 -3.67 -19.75 -10.20
N THR A 174 -4.53 -19.03 -10.92
CA THR A 174 -4.38 -17.59 -11.15
C THR A 174 -5.08 -16.84 -10.02
N LEU A 175 -4.36 -16.00 -9.31
CA LEU A 175 -4.86 -15.27 -8.14
C LEU A 175 -4.72 -13.76 -8.38
N ILE A 176 -5.81 -13.03 -8.17
CA ILE A 176 -5.84 -11.56 -8.23
C ILE A 176 -6.18 -11.05 -6.84
N ASP A 177 -5.22 -10.37 -6.22
CA ASP A 177 -5.29 -9.78 -4.88
C ASP A 177 -5.99 -8.40 -4.90
N ASP A 178 -6.41 -7.87 -3.75
CA ASP A 178 -7.07 -6.57 -3.64
C ASP A 178 -6.17 -5.43 -4.17
N SER A 179 -4.86 -5.56 -3.97
CA SER A 179 -3.83 -4.64 -4.46
C SER A 179 -3.75 -4.58 -5.99
N GLN A 180 -4.32 -5.56 -6.69
CA GLN A 180 -4.38 -5.66 -8.15
C GLN A 180 -5.78 -5.36 -8.71
N ALA A 181 -6.79 -5.17 -7.85
CA ALA A 181 -8.15 -4.92 -8.27
C ALA A 181 -8.34 -3.48 -8.79
N THR A 182 -9.24 -3.32 -9.78
CA THR A 182 -9.75 -2.00 -10.16
C THR A 182 -10.88 -1.60 -9.22
N LEU A 183 -10.67 -0.56 -8.43
CA LEU A 183 -11.61 -0.09 -7.41
C LEU A 183 -12.37 1.16 -7.88
N SER A 184 -13.64 1.25 -7.49
CA SER A 184 -14.45 2.48 -7.53
C SER A 184 -15.12 2.68 -6.17
N GLY A 185 -15.42 3.93 -5.83
CA GLY A 185 -15.94 4.31 -4.51
C GLY A 185 -14.86 4.30 -3.41
N HIS A 186 -15.31 4.48 -2.17
CA HIS A 186 -14.43 4.46 -1.01
C HIS A 186 -14.20 3.03 -0.50
N TRP A 187 -12.93 2.68 -0.29
CA TRP A 187 -12.51 1.42 0.31
C TRP A 187 -11.47 1.69 1.39
N THR A 188 -11.61 1.02 2.53
CA THR A 188 -10.69 1.12 3.66
C THR A 188 -9.95 -0.21 3.85
N PRO A 189 -8.61 -0.23 3.87
CA PRO A 189 -7.85 -1.45 4.16
C PRO A 189 -7.92 -1.83 5.64
N SER A 190 -7.87 -3.12 5.93
CA SER A 190 -7.88 -3.68 7.29
C SER A 190 -7.07 -4.96 7.38
N THR A 191 -6.37 -5.13 8.50
CA THR A 191 -5.58 -6.34 8.84
C THR A 191 -6.19 -7.10 10.02
N SER A 192 -7.42 -6.77 10.42
CA SER A 192 -8.05 -7.27 11.65
C SER A 192 -8.57 -8.71 11.56
N GLY A 193 -8.37 -9.40 10.44
CA GLY A 193 -8.81 -10.77 10.22
C GLY A 193 -8.02 -11.42 9.09
N SER A 194 -8.42 -12.64 8.69
CA SER A 194 -7.77 -13.37 7.61
C SER A 194 -7.86 -12.63 6.27
N SER A 195 -6.75 -12.64 5.53
CA SER A 195 -6.66 -12.08 4.17
C SER A 195 -5.79 -12.97 3.29
N VAL A 196 -5.96 -12.85 1.98
CA VAL A 196 -4.89 -13.14 1.02
C VAL A 196 -3.95 -11.95 1.03
N GLY A 197 -2.64 -12.20 0.99
CA GLY A 197 -1.69 -11.10 1.07
C GLY A 197 -1.82 -10.33 2.40
N ARG A 198 -1.55 -9.03 2.36
CA ARG A 198 -1.34 -8.22 3.58
C ARG A 198 -2.63 -7.88 4.32
N GLU A 199 -3.66 -7.51 3.58
CA GLU A 199 -4.86 -6.86 4.10
C GLU A 199 -6.06 -7.23 3.23
N TYR A 200 -7.25 -6.89 3.69
CA TYR A 200 -8.46 -6.88 2.87
C TYR A 200 -9.07 -5.48 2.89
N LEU A 201 -9.94 -5.19 1.93
CA LEU A 201 -10.68 -3.93 1.86
C LEU A 201 -12.10 -4.07 2.39
N HIS A 202 -12.65 -3.01 2.96
CA HIS A 202 -14.07 -2.91 3.28
C HIS A 202 -14.70 -1.59 2.79
N ASP A 203 -15.98 -1.64 2.45
CA ASP A 203 -16.73 -0.49 1.91
C ASP A 203 -17.17 0.53 2.97
N GLY A 204 -16.96 0.23 4.25
CA GLY A 204 -17.43 1.09 5.35
C GLY A 204 -18.93 0.97 5.63
N LYS A 205 -19.60 -0.06 5.10
CA LYS A 205 -21.06 -0.26 5.20
C LYS A 205 -21.85 0.91 4.59
N ALA A 206 -21.40 1.41 3.44
CA ALA A 206 -22.09 2.49 2.74
C ALA A 206 -23.38 2.00 2.06
N SER A 207 -23.38 0.76 1.56
CA SER A 207 -24.52 0.09 0.93
C SER A 207 -25.18 0.82 -0.26
N ASP A 208 -24.54 1.86 -0.80
CA ASP A 208 -25.09 2.81 -1.78
C ASP A 208 -24.81 2.43 -3.25
N GLY A 209 -24.06 1.36 -3.48
CA GLY A 209 -23.67 0.90 -4.81
C GLY A 209 -22.51 1.68 -5.43
N THR A 210 -21.88 2.61 -4.71
CA THR A 210 -20.73 3.37 -5.21
C THR A 210 -19.44 2.58 -5.09
N ALA A 211 -19.31 1.70 -4.09
CA ALA A 211 -18.14 0.87 -3.89
C ALA A 211 -18.22 -0.39 -4.77
N THR A 212 -17.27 -0.52 -5.70
CA THR A 212 -17.08 -1.75 -6.49
C THR A 212 -15.61 -2.14 -6.55
N ALA A 213 -15.35 -3.44 -6.57
CA ALA A 213 -14.02 -4.01 -6.74
C ALA A 213 -14.07 -5.01 -7.90
N SER A 214 -13.25 -4.78 -8.94
CA SER A 214 -13.22 -5.59 -10.16
C SER A 214 -11.86 -6.27 -10.28
N PHE A 215 -11.88 -7.60 -10.24
CA PHE A 215 -10.72 -8.48 -10.34
C PHE A 215 -10.68 -9.03 -11.78
N SER A 216 -9.63 -8.70 -12.52
CA SER A 216 -9.47 -9.07 -13.93
C SER A 216 -8.25 -9.96 -14.12
N ALA A 217 -8.42 -11.06 -14.86
CA ALA A 217 -7.34 -11.99 -15.16
C ALA A 217 -7.36 -12.40 -16.64
N GLN A 218 -6.18 -12.51 -17.25
CA GLN A 218 -6.02 -13.22 -18.51
C GLN A 218 -5.85 -14.71 -18.20
N LEU A 219 -6.79 -15.54 -18.65
CA LEU A 219 -6.78 -16.99 -18.43
C LEU A 219 -6.56 -17.73 -19.74
N GLU A 220 -5.99 -18.93 -19.70
CA GLU A 220 -6.06 -19.84 -20.86
C GLU A 220 -7.49 -20.34 -21.04
N THR A 221 -7.87 -20.71 -22.28
CA THR A 221 -9.17 -21.35 -22.54
C THR A 221 -9.33 -22.62 -21.72
N GLY A 222 -10.43 -22.73 -20.98
CA GLY A 222 -10.74 -23.90 -20.17
C GLY A 222 -11.79 -23.62 -19.09
N ARG A 223 -12.07 -24.64 -18.28
CA ARG A 223 -12.99 -24.57 -17.15
C ARG A 223 -12.24 -24.29 -15.85
N TYR A 224 -12.74 -23.32 -15.10
CA TYR A 224 -12.15 -22.87 -13.84
C TYR A 224 -13.20 -22.82 -12.74
N GLU A 225 -12.82 -23.28 -11.55
CA GLU A 225 -13.51 -22.92 -10.32
C GLU A 225 -13.10 -21.49 -9.95
N VAL A 226 -14.09 -20.62 -9.81
CA VAL A 226 -13.90 -19.23 -9.39
C VAL A 226 -14.17 -19.15 -7.90
N ARG A 227 -13.20 -18.67 -7.12
CA ARG A 227 -13.31 -18.57 -5.67
C ARG A 227 -13.07 -17.13 -5.22
N LEU A 228 -13.82 -16.71 -4.20
CA LEU A 228 -13.68 -15.41 -3.56
C LEU A 228 -13.13 -15.58 -2.16
N ALA A 229 -12.04 -14.88 -1.83
CA ALA A 229 -11.56 -14.73 -0.47
C ALA A 229 -12.32 -13.62 0.26
N TYR A 230 -12.58 -13.80 1.56
CA TYR A 230 -13.04 -12.73 2.44
C TYR A 230 -12.82 -13.07 3.92
N SER A 231 -12.74 -12.02 4.74
CA SER A 231 -12.70 -12.13 6.20
C SER A 231 -14.11 -12.12 6.81
N GLN A 232 -14.51 -13.24 7.42
CA GLN A 232 -15.84 -13.38 8.02
C GLN A 232 -15.98 -12.59 9.34
N HIS A 233 -17.15 -12.02 9.57
CA HIS A 233 -17.52 -11.41 10.86
C HIS A 233 -19.05 -11.22 10.95
N PRO A 234 -19.68 -11.21 12.14
CA PRO A 234 -21.13 -11.01 12.27
C PRO A 234 -21.67 -9.69 11.71
N ASN A 235 -20.83 -8.67 11.50
CA ASN A 235 -21.23 -7.38 10.92
C ASN A 235 -21.12 -7.32 9.38
N ARG A 236 -20.67 -8.39 8.70
CA ARG A 236 -20.57 -8.42 7.24
C ARG A 236 -21.94 -8.53 6.58
N ALA A 237 -22.01 -8.19 5.30
CA ALA A 237 -23.21 -8.37 4.51
C ALA A 237 -23.51 -9.86 4.27
N THR A 238 -24.79 -10.22 4.31
CA THR A 238 -25.30 -11.57 3.99
C THR A 238 -25.62 -11.74 2.51
N ASN A 239 -25.67 -10.63 1.77
CA ASN A 239 -26.22 -10.57 0.42
C ASN A 239 -25.30 -9.86 -0.59
N VAL A 240 -23.97 -10.00 -0.46
CA VAL A 240 -23.01 -9.34 -1.36
C VAL A 240 -23.18 -9.83 -2.80
N PRO A 241 -23.55 -8.97 -3.77
CA PRO A 241 -23.64 -9.34 -5.17
C PRO A 241 -22.25 -9.44 -5.81
N VAL A 242 -21.95 -10.59 -6.40
CA VAL A 242 -20.70 -10.88 -7.10
C VAL A 242 -21.02 -11.30 -8.53
N ALA A 243 -20.69 -10.43 -9.50
CA ALA A 243 -20.88 -10.69 -10.92
C ALA A 243 -19.64 -11.34 -11.53
N ILE A 244 -19.81 -12.47 -12.20
CA ILE A 244 -18.76 -13.21 -12.90
C ILE A 244 -19.06 -13.10 -14.40
N GLN A 245 -18.18 -12.44 -15.15
CA GLN A 245 -18.21 -12.41 -16.61
C GLN A 245 -17.45 -13.62 -17.15
N SER A 246 -18.16 -14.55 -17.76
CA SER A 246 -17.62 -15.79 -18.34
C SER A 246 -17.91 -15.87 -19.85
N LYS A 247 -17.47 -16.95 -20.50
CA LYS A 247 -17.83 -17.24 -21.91
C LYS A 247 -19.35 -17.28 -22.14
N ALA A 248 -20.11 -17.78 -21.18
CA ALA A 248 -21.57 -17.91 -21.27
C ALA A 248 -22.32 -16.59 -20.99
N GLY A 249 -21.60 -15.50 -20.71
CA GLY A 249 -22.16 -14.22 -20.28
C GLY A 249 -21.93 -13.96 -18.79
N GLN A 250 -22.63 -12.94 -18.28
CA GLN A 250 -22.55 -12.54 -16.88
C GLN A 250 -23.49 -13.37 -16.01
N LYS A 251 -22.97 -13.92 -14.91
CA LYS A 251 -23.76 -14.55 -13.84
C LYS A 251 -23.52 -13.82 -12.52
N THR A 252 -24.56 -13.53 -11.77
CA THR A 252 -24.42 -12.95 -10.42
C THR A 252 -24.67 -14.01 -9.37
N VAL A 253 -23.76 -14.11 -8.41
CA VAL A 253 -23.85 -14.95 -7.21
C VAL A 253 -23.99 -14.04 -6.00
N THR A 254 -24.88 -14.40 -5.08
CA THR A 254 -25.03 -13.70 -3.80
C THR A 254 -24.18 -14.40 -2.75
N VAL A 255 -23.28 -13.68 -2.10
CA VAL A 255 -22.34 -14.22 -1.10
C VAL A 255 -22.68 -13.69 0.29
N ASN A 256 -22.82 -14.62 1.24
CA ASN A 256 -22.98 -14.30 2.66
C ASN A 256 -21.63 -14.29 3.36
N GLN A 257 -21.12 -13.10 3.64
CA GLN A 257 -19.81 -12.91 4.27
C GLN A 257 -19.81 -13.00 5.80
N ARG A 258 -20.97 -13.29 6.42
CA ARG A 258 -21.02 -13.67 7.86
C ARG A 258 -20.68 -15.13 8.09
N ARG A 259 -20.76 -15.96 7.04
CA ARG A 259 -20.43 -17.39 7.14
C ARG A 259 -18.92 -17.55 7.08
N THR A 260 -18.40 -18.55 7.80
CA THR A 260 -17.00 -18.94 7.63
C THR A 260 -16.83 -19.51 6.22
N PRO A 261 -15.86 -19.03 5.42
CA PRO A 261 -15.59 -19.60 4.11
C PRO A 261 -15.24 -21.09 4.22
N THR A 262 -15.71 -21.91 3.29
CA THR A 262 -15.62 -23.37 3.38
C THR A 262 -14.25 -23.91 2.96
N ILE A 263 -13.47 -23.15 2.20
CA ILE A 263 -12.17 -23.56 1.66
C ILE A 263 -11.07 -22.85 2.46
N ASN A 264 -10.31 -23.62 3.23
CA ASN A 264 -9.22 -23.12 4.09
C ASN A 264 -9.63 -21.98 5.06
N LYS A 265 -10.92 -21.87 5.39
CA LYS A 265 -11.50 -20.76 6.18
C LYS A 265 -11.28 -19.37 5.57
N LEU A 266 -10.92 -19.30 4.28
CA LEU A 266 -10.59 -18.05 3.57
C LEU A 266 -11.42 -17.89 2.29
N PHE A 267 -11.61 -18.95 1.52
CA PHE A 267 -12.29 -18.91 0.22
C PHE A 267 -13.69 -19.52 0.25
N VAL A 268 -14.59 -18.96 -0.56
CA VAL A 268 -15.86 -19.57 -0.97
C VAL A 268 -15.85 -19.80 -2.48
N SER A 269 -16.40 -20.93 -2.92
CA SER A 269 -16.62 -21.17 -4.35
C SER A 269 -17.81 -20.35 -4.86
N LEU A 270 -17.61 -19.63 -5.96
CA LEU A 270 -18.67 -18.96 -6.72
C LEU A 270 -19.26 -19.90 -7.80
N GLY A 271 -18.64 -21.07 -7.99
CA GLY A 271 -18.99 -22.06 -9.01
C GLY A 271 -17.91 -22.22 -10.06
N GLU A 272 -18.20 -23.09 -11.02
CA GLU A 272 -17.32 -23.37 -12.15
C GLU A 272 -17.83 -22.70 -13.42
N PHE A 273 -16.90 -22.15 -14.19
CA PHE A 273 -17.17 -21.34 -15.37
C PHE A 273 -16.17 -21.62 -16.48
N ASP A 274 -16.62 -21.55 -17.73
CA ASP A 274 -15.77 -21.62 -18.91
C ASP A 274 -15.25 -20.23 -19.29
N PHE A 275 -13.96 -20.14 -19.55
CA PHE A 275 -13.28 -18.93 -20.02
C PHE A 275 -12.56 -19.22 -21.35
N VAL A 276 -12.31 -18.16 -22.12
CA VAL A 276 -11.59 -18.19 -23.40
C VAL A 276 -10.42 -17.22 -23.35
N ALA A 277 -9.29 -17.59 -23.97
CA ALA A 277 -8.02 -16.89 -23.84
C ALA A 277 -8.00 -15.46 -24.41
N ASP A 278 -9.01 -15.09 -25.17
CA ASP A 278 -9.16 -13.86 -25.93
C ASP A 278 -10.11 -12.87 -25.24
N THR A 279 -10.76 -13.25 -24.14
CA THR A 279 -11.59 -12.37 -23.31
C THR A 279 -11.15 -12.45 -21.84
N PRO A 280 -10.78 -11.31 -21.21
CA PRO A 280 -10.43 -11.31 -19.79
C PRO A 280 -11.56 -11.85 -18.91
N ALA A 281 -11.20 -12.69 -17.94
CA ALA A 281 -12.10 -13.12 -16.88
C ALA A 281 -12.28 -11.97 -15.89
N VAL A 282 -13.53 -11.57 -15.61
CA VAL A 282 -13.82 -10.46 -14.68
C VAL A 282 -14.75 -10.94 -13.59
N VAL A 283 -14.35 -10.73 -12.34
CA VAL A 283 -15.20 -10.90 -11.15
C VAL A 283 -15.36 -9.55 -10.48
N LYS A 284 -16.60 -9.09 -10.34
CA LYS A 284 -16.94 -7.77 -9.80
C LYS A 284 -17.85 -7.87 -8.59
N LEU A 285 -17.40 -7.31 -7.47
CA LEU A 285 -18.21 -7.12 -6.28
C LEU A 285 -18.84 -5.73 -6.30
N SER A 286 -20.02 -5.60 -5.70
CA SER A 286 -20.66 -4.30 -5.44
C SER A 286 -21.25 -4.28 -4.03
N ASN A 287 -21.29 -3.09 -3.42
CA ASN A 287 -22.00 -2.89 -2.16
C ASN A 287 -23.47 -2.48 -2.32
N ARG A 288 -24.01 -2.46 -3.55
CA ARG A 288 -25.40 -2.03 -3.81
C ARG A 288 -26.39 -2.89 -3.02
N ASP A 289 -27.27 -2.23 -2.26
CA ASP A 289 -28.38 -2.84 -1.51
C ASP A 289 -27.93 -3.93 -0.52
N THR A 290 -26.70 -3.82 0.02
CA THR A 290 -26.14 -4.79 0.98
C THR A 290 -26.51 -4.48 2.42
N ASP A 291 -26.68 -5.52 3.25
CA ASP A 291 -27.17 -5.41 4.64
C ASP A 291 -26.08 -5.33 5.72
N GLY A 292 -24.82 -5.09 5.33
CA GLY A 292 -23.66 -5.09 6.21
C GLY A 292 -22.37 -4.66 5.49
N TYR A 293 -21.23 -4.78 6.17
CA TYR A 293 -19.94 -4.48 5.54
C TYR A 293 -19.64 -5.43 4.39
N VAL A 294 -19.23 -4.89 3.24
CA VAL A 294 -18.73 -5.68 2.11
C VAL A 294 -17.22 -5.75 2.16
N ILE A 295 -16.69 -6.97 2.13
CA ILE A 295 -15.25 -7.25 2.10
C ILE A 295 -14.83 -7.65 0.69
N ALA A 296 -13.73 -7.05 0.22
CA ALA A 296 -13.02 -7.45 -0.97
C ALA A 296 -11.58 -7.80 -0.59
N ASP A 297 -11.15 -9.02 -0.92
CA ASP A 297 -9.82 -9.55 -0.55
C ASP A 297 -9.14 -10.08 -1.82
N ALA A 298 -9.48 -11.27 -2.29
CA ALA A 298 -8.89 -11.79 -3.53
C ALA A 298 -9.85 -12.70 -4.31
N VAL A 299 -9.56 -12.88 -5.60
CA VAL A 299 -10.24 -13.84 -6.47
C VAL A 299 -9.24 -14.85 -7.00
N GLN A 300 -9.54 -16.14 -6.84
CA GLN A 300 -8.75 -17.25 -7.34
C GLN A 300 -9.49 -17.97 -8.47
N PHE A 301 -8.81 -18.17 -9.60
CA PHE A 301 -9.24 -19.00 -10.71
C PHE A 301 -8.42 -20.29 -10.70
N LEU A 302 -9.04 -21.39 -10.30
CA LEU A 302 -8.38 -22.70 -10.26
C LEU A 302 -8.89 -23.56 -11.41
N ARG A 303 -8.00 -23.95 -12.32
CA ARG A 303 -8.34 -24.79 -13.47
C ARG A 303 -8.85 -26.15 -12.98
N VAL A 304 -10.03 -26.56 -13.43
CA VAL A 304 -10.66 -27.84 -13.05
C VAL A 304 -10.09 -29.00 -13.87
N ASP A 305 -9.75 -28.75 -15.13
CA ASP A 305 -9.32 -29.77 -16.09
C ASP A 305 -7.79 -29.93 -16.16
N ALA A 306 -7.05 -29.46 -15.15
CA ALA A 306 -5.61 -29.64 -15.14
C ALA A 306 -5.28 -31.14 -15.01
N PRO A 307 -4.40 -31.71 -15.85
CA PRO A 307 -3.95 -33.08 -15.65
C PRO A 307 -3.35 -33.20 -14.26
N GLN A 308 -3.86 -34.16 -13.48
CA GLN A 308 -3.33 -34.50 -12.16
C GLN A 308 -1.86 -34.89 -12.34
N THR A 309 -0.93 -33.98 -12.09
CA THR A 309 0.49 -34.32 -12.01
C THR A 309 0.66 -35.13 -10.73
N GLY A 310 0.71 -36.45 -10.92
CA GLY A 310 0.91 -37.41 -9.84
C GLY A 310 2.24 -37.18 -9.12
N ASP A 311 2.21 -37.44 -7.82
CA ASP A 311 3.40 -37.62 -6.99
C ASP A 311 4.43 -38.50 -7.72
N ARG A 312 5.64 -37.96 -7.85
CA ARG A 312 6.89 -38.71 -8.03
C ARG A 312 7.95 -38.07 -7.14
#